data_AF-A0A7Z9DWH2-F1
#
_entry.id   AF-A0A7Z9DWH2-F1
#
_cell.length_a   1.000
_cell.length_b   1.000
_cell.length_c   1.000
_cell.angle_alpha   90.00
_cell.angle_beta   90.00
_cell.angle_gamma   90.00
#
_symmetry.space_group_name_H-M   'P 1'
#
loop_
_entity.id
_entity.type
_entity.pdbx_description
1 polymer ?
#
loop_
_entity_poly.entity_id
_entity_poly.type
_entity_poly.pdbx_seq_one_letter_code
_entity_poly.pdbx_strand_id
1 'polypeptide(L)'
;MNAQNPLPESNSLDWICPDLTAYWKLAKVKTCNQIVLKAKQGQSYHLFSSQEGFALRYFTGKFTFTKVQHICQQEFGETLPADFVINLLQKLIELNILALDEKMSGDSQDLEPLNILFKKHDFPKTFLKLKDCVQWIKHPEGYWILRNPEDVKFIQVSEQDKTIIDQLGHRPIAAVAAEFCISQNQIKYLLQMLTVTAMLEGTTPPQPPKRKFNPMQLLFFRIPLFNPDPWLSQHINNLRWVWTQPFALLLGVFLTVAALMGYSQHGELLQTGQQLLTHSGSSLLLPFGLLTMLVVTLHELGHAFTLKHYGGIIPQIGLLIIMFMPAAYTDTSDSYCLVKRYQRVLVIGAGVLVQLIIAAISLFLWNGSSPGTWLNFLSYLLMSAALFTIALNLNPLAKFDGYYLAVALTGINNLRSRSFGFYKNLFTRKPIQETGKDALILAIYAPLSLVYIYFVFGFLFVRIADWSFTNIPILSLMLLLIWAIYYFLPQDN
;
A
#
# COMPACT_ATOMS: atom_id res chain seq x y z
N MET A 1 -44.32 27.13 51.01
CA MET A 1 -43.23 28.13 50.84
C MET A 1 -42.06 27.40 50.22
N ASN A 2 -42.10 27.29 48.89
CA ASN A 2 -41.25 28.03 47.94
C ASN A 2 -39.85 27.40 47.90
N ALA A 3 -39.61 26.38 47.08
CA ALA A 3 -39.48 26.40 45.62
C ALA A 3 -38.38 27.37 45.15
N GLN A 4 -37.27 26.81 44.65
CA GLN A 4 -36.78 27.10 43.30
C GLN A 4 -35.72 26.10 42.86
N ASN A 5 -36.04 25.48 41.72
CA ASN A 5 -35.35 24.46 40.91
C ASN A 5 -33.82 24.50 40.86
N PRO A 6 -33.17 23.33 40.75
CA PRO A 6 -31.82 23.26 40.18
C PRO A 6 -31.90 23.65 38.70
N LEU A 7 -31.02 24.57 38.30
CA LEU A 7 -30.76 24.86 36.89
C LEU A 7 -30.33 23.56 36.18
N PRO A 8 -30.84 23.32 34.96
CA PRO A 8 -30.66 22.05 34.27
C PRO A 8 -29.21 21.88 33.83
N GLU A 9 -28.71 20.64 33.93
CA GLU A 9 -27.49 20.18 33.26
C GLU A 9 -27.48 20.70 31.81
N SER A 10 -26.70 21.75 31.55
CA SER A 10 -26.51 22.23 30.20
C SER A 10 -25.69 21.18 29.46
N ASN A 11 -26.35 20.47 28.55
CA ASN A 11 -25.74 19.68 27.48
C ASN A 11 -24.58 20.44 26.82
N SER A 12 -23.36 20.32 27.36
CA SER A 12 -22.16 20.76 26.67
C SER A 12 -21.82 19.68 25.66
N LEU A 13 -22.38 19.79 24.45
CA LEU A 13 -21.89 19.04 23.30
C LEU A 13 -20.38 19.29 23.21
N ASP A 14 -19.58 18.25 23.49
CA ASP A 14 -18.12 18.33 23.50
C ASP A 14 -17.61 18.36 22.05
N TRP A 15 -17.72 19.53 21.42
CA TRP A 15 -17.40 19.74 20.01
C TRP A 15 -15.92 19.50 19.73
N ILE A 16 -15.65 18.93 18.55
CA ILE A 16 -14.30 18.65 18.06
C ILE A 16 -13.67 19.96 17.57
N CYS A 17 -12.43 20.23 17.99
CA CYS A 17 -11.64 21.34 17.50
C CYS A 17 -11.42 21.21 15.98
N PRO A 18 -11.65 22.26 15.19
CA PRO A 18 -11.51 22.22 13.73
C PRO A 18 -10.08 21.90 13.29
N ASP A 19 -9.91 21.25 12.14
CA ASP A 19 -8.58 20.93 11.60
C ASP A 19 -8.00 22.10 10.80
N LEU A 20 -7.05 22.81 11.41
CA LEU A 20 -6.32 23.89 10.76
C LEU A 20 -5.12 23.39 9.95
N THR A 21 -4.70 22.14 10.12
CA THR A 21 -3.46 21.61 9.52
C THR A 21 -3.54 21.44 8.01
N ALA A 22 -4.74 21.33 7.44
CA ALA A 22 -4.95 21.24 6.00
C ALA A 22 -4.50 22.52 5.29
N TYR A 23 -4.81 23.69 5.86
CA TYR A 23 -4.65 24.99 5.20
C TYR A 23 -3.59 25.89 5.84
N TRP A 24 -3.26 25.68 7.11
CA TRP A 24 -2.39 26.56 7.89
C TRP A 24 -1.17 25.84 8.47
N LYS A 25 -0.09 26.59 8.69
CA LYS A 25 1.16 26.11 9.28
C LYS A 25 1.61 27.04 10.40
N LEU A 26 1.86 26.48 11.57
CA LEU A 26 2.43 27.19 12.71
C LEU A 26 3.95 27.38 12.54
N ALA A 27 4.44 28.58 12.78
CA ALA A 27 5.85 28.95 12.79
C ALA A 27 6.17 29.82 14.00
N LYS A 28 7.38 29.69 14.57
CA LYS A 28 7.82 30.53 15.69
C LYS A 28 8.63 31.71 15.15
N VAL A 29 8.33 32.93 15.59
CA VAL A 29 9.12 34.11 15.24
C VAL A 29 10.37 34.13 16.12
N LYS A 30 11.56 34.33 15.53
CA LYS A 30 12.84 34.24 16.27
C LYS A 30 13.08 35.40 17.24
N THR A 31 12.39 36.53 17.07
CA THR A 31 12.64 37.78 17.80
C THR A 31 11.62 38.09 18.91
N CYS A 32 10.47 37.39 18.95
CA CYS A 32 9.44 37.54 19.98
C CYS A 32 8.85 36.17 20.37
N ASN A 33 8.35 36.03 21.60
CA ASN A 33 7.73 34.79 22.10
C ASN A 33 6.34 34.49 21.48
N GLN A 34 6.04 35.07 20.31
CA GLN A 34 4.78 34.93 19.59
C GLN A 34 4.86 33.83 18.52
N ILE A 35 3.71 33.23 18.23
CA ILE A 35 3.56 32.15 17.25
C ILE A 35 2.77 32.70 16.06
N VAL A 36 3.25 32.43 14.85
CA VAL A 36 2.60 32.84 13.60
C VAL A 36 1.87 31.65 13.00
N LEU A 37 0.60 31.85 12.65
CA LEU A 37 -0.16 30.95 11.81
C LEU A 37 -0.08 31.47 10.36
N LYS A 38 0.58 30.74 9.48
CA LYS A 38 0.79 31.12 8.07
C LYS A 38 -0.03 30.22 7.15
N ALA A 39 -0.73 30.80 6.18
CA ALA A 39 -1.44 30.01 5.16
C ALA A 39 -0.44 29.22 4.30
N LYS A 40 -0.78 27.98 3.94
CA LYS A 40 0.04 27.14 3.05
C LYS A 40 -0.01 27.63 1.60
N GLN A 41 -1.10 28.28 1.21
CA GLN A 41 -1.29 28.94 -0.08
C GLN A 41 -1.67 30.41 0.19
N GLY A 42 -0.92 31.35 -0.37
CA GLY A 42 -1.10 32.80 -0.16
C GLY A 42 -0.05 33.45 0.76
N GLN A 43 -0.19 34.77 0.96
CA GLN A 43 0.69 35.58 1.81
C GLN A 43 0.09 35.93 3.19
N SER A 44 -1.08 35.40 3.55
CA SER A 44 -1.72 35.70 4.83
C SER A 44 -0.97 35.04 6.01
N TYR A 45 -0.77 35.82 7.06
CA TYR A 45 -0.21 35.38 8.32
C TYR A 45 -0.88 36.11 9.48
N HIS A 46 -1.13 35.40 10.58
CA HIS A 46 -1.73 35.95 11.78
C HIS A 46 -0.85 35.65 13.00
N LEU A 47 -0.73 36.64 13.88
CA LEU A 47 0.08 36.56 15.10
C LEU A 47 -0.80 36.13 16.26
N PHE A 48 -0.35 35.11 16.98
CA PHE A 48 -0.98 34.56 18.17
C PHE A 48 -0.01 34.61 19.35
N SER A 49 -0.57 34.69 20.55
CA SER A 49 0.22 34.61 21.79
C SER A 49 0.87 33.22 21.94
N SER A 50 1.84 33.09 22.85
CA SER A 50 2.47 31.79 23.13
C SER A 50 1.46 30.73 23.62
N GLN A 51 0.47 31.15 24.41
CA GLN A 51 -0.61 30.29 24.93
C GLN A 51 -1.58 29.88 23.81
N GLU A 52 -2.00 30.84 22.97
CA GLU A 52 -2.88 30.57 21.83
C GLU A 52 -2.21 29.65 20.82
N GLY A 53 -0.95 29.91 20.48
CA GLY A 53 -0.19 29.06 19.55
C GLY A 53 0.13 27.67 20.10
N PHE A 54 0.12 27.47 21.42
CA PHE A 54 0.18 26.13 22.02
C PHE A 54 -1.14 25.38 21.81
N ALA A 55 -2.28 26.02 22.09
CA ALA A 55 -3.60 25.43 21.88
C ALA A 55 -3.84 25.07 20.40
N LEU A 56 -3.44 25.94 19.46
CA LEU A 56 -3.57 25.72 18.01
C LEU A 56 -2.81 24.48 17.50
N ARG A 57 -1.85 23.92 18.25
CA ARG A 57 -1.20 22.64 17.89
C ARG A 57 -2.15 21.46 17.94
N TYR A 58 -3.22 21.56 18.72
CA TYR A 58 -4.20 20.51 18.94
C TYR A 58 -5.46 20.69 18.07
N PHE A 59 -5.53 21.73 17.26
CA PHE A 59 -6.59 21.99 16.28
C PHE A 59 -6.35 21.17 15.01
N THR A 60 -6.46 19.84 15.15
CA THR A 60 -6.20 18.84 14.11
C THR A 60 -7.44 18.03 13.72
N GLY A 61 -8.65 18.48 14.10
CA GLY A 61 -9.89 17.74 13.83
C GLY A 61 -10.10 16.49 14.67
N LYS A 62 -9.33 16.30 15.75
CA LYS A 62 -9.29 15.03 16.53
C LYS A 62 -9.45 15.18 18.04
N PHE A 63 -9.38 16.41 18.56
CA PHE A 63 -9.43 16.69 19.98
C PHE A 63 -10.68 17.52 20.27
N THR A 64 -11.36 17.25 21.38
CA THR A 64 -12.53 18.04 21.81
C THR A 64 -12.12 19.30 22.55
N PHE A 65 -13.00 20.31 22.61
CA PHE A 65 -12.70 21.58 23.27
C PHE A 65 -12.33 21.41 24.75
N THR A 66 -13.06 20.58 25.49
CA THR A 66 -12.73 20.30 26.90
C THR A 66 -11.35 19.67 27.05
N LYS A 67 -10.98 18.76 26.14
CA LYS A 67 -9.66 18.10 26.18
C LYS A 67 -8.52 19.06 25.87
N VAL A 68 -8.69 19.96 24.89
CA VAL A 68 -7.68 20.98 24.59
C VAL A 68 -7.58 22.00 25.72
N GLN A 69 -8.71 22.41 26.31
CA GLN A 69 -8.76 23.31 27.46
C GLN A 69 -8.01 22.72 28.66
N HIS A 70 -8.27 21.45 28.98
CA HIS A 70 -7.58 20.74 30.07
C HIS A 70 -6.06 20.62 29.81
N ILE A 71 -5.65 20.32 28.58
CA ILE A 71 -4.22 20.29 28.20
C ILE A 71 -3.56 21.67 28.37
N CYS A 72 -4.27 22.75 28.01
CA CYS A 72 -3.75 24.11 28.19
C CYS A 72 -3.66 24.49 29.68
N GLN A 73 -4.63 24.11 30.50
CA GLN A 73 -4.62 24.35 31.94
C GLN A 73 -3.51 23.58 32.67
N GLN A 74 -3.21 22.35 32.22
CA GLN A 74 -2.10 21.57 32.78
C GLN A 74 -0.72 22.19 32.50
N GLU A 75 -0.53 22.80 31.34
CA GLU A 75 0.77 23.36 30.93
C GLU A 75 1.01 24.76 31.52
N PHE A 76 -0.03 25.57 31.69
CA PHE A 76 0.08 27.01 32.03
C PHE A 76 -0.58 27.40 33.37
N GLY A 77 -1.19 26.46 34.10
CA GLY A 77 -1.75 26.65 35.45
C GLY A 77 -3.07 27.42 35.53
N GLU A 78 -3.50 27.78 36.75
CA GLU A 78 -4.78 28.46 37.09
C GLU A 78 -4.95 29.88 36.49
N THR A 79 -3.97 30.38 35.73
CA THR A 79 -4.02 31.72 35.12
C THR A 79 -4.84 31.76 33.82
N LEU A 80 -5.30 30.62 33.31
CA LEU A 80 -6.07 30.51 32.07
C LEU A 80 -7.59 30.46 32.32
N PRO A 81 -8.38 31.36 31.70
CA PRO A 81 -9.83 31.33 31.80
C PRO A 81 -10.43 29.98 31.38
N ALA A 82 -11.51 29.56 32.03
CA ALA A 82 -12.22 28.32 31.71
C ALA A 82 -12.72 28.27 30.24
N ASP A 83 -12.99 29.44 29.65
CA ASP A 83 -13.48 29.59 28.28
C ASP A 83 -12.38 29.94 27.27
N PHE A 84 -11.10 29.76 27.62
CA PHE A 84 -9.98 30.17 26.76
C PHE A 84 -10.02 29.58 25.35
N VAL A 85 -10.29 28.29 25.20
CA VAL A 85 -10.38 27.63 23.89
C VAL A 85 -11.58 28.16 23.08
N ILE A 86 -12.67 28.53 23.74
CA ILE A 86 -13.86 29.11 23.09
C ILE A 86 -13.55 30.52 22.59
N ASN A 87 -12.89 31.34 23.41
CA ASN A 87 -12.44 32.68 23.03
C ASN A 87 -11.42 32.64 21.87
N LEU A 88 -10.52 31.65 21.87
CA LEU A 88 -9.60 31.41 20.76
C LEU A 88 -10.34 31.04 19.47
N LEU A 89 -11.42 30.25 19.57
CA LEU A 89 -12.24 29.91 18.41
C LEU A 89 -12.97 31.14 17.85
N GLN A 90 -13.56 31.97 18.70
CA GLN A 90 -14.15 33.26 18.31
C GLN A 90 -13.13 34.17 17.62
N LYS A 91 -11.92 34.25 18.17
CA LYS A 91 -10.82 35.01 17.56
C LYS A 91 -10.43 34.47 16.18
N LEU A 92 -10.44 33.16 15.98
CA LEU A 92 -10.18 32.55 14.66
C LEU A 92 -11.29 32.86 13.65
N ILE A 93 -12.54 32.97 14.12
CA ILE A 93 -13.69 33.39 13.30
C ILE A 93 -13.54 34.86 12.92
N GLU A 94 -13.25 35.75 13.87
CA GLU A 94 -13.04 37.18 13.62
C GLU A 94 -11.91 37.45 12.62
N LEU A 95 -10.87 36.61 12.64
CA LEU A 95 -9.76 36.67 11.70
C LEU A 95 -10.06 36.04 10.33
N ASN A 96 -11.30 35.60 10.08
CA ASN A 96 -11.72 34.87 8.88
C ASN A 96 -10.87 33.61 8.60
N ILE A 97 -10.28 33.01 9.64
CA ILE A 97 -9.54 31.75 9.56
C ILE A 97 -10.52 30.56 9.58
N LEU A 98 -11.64 30.73 10.28
CA LEU A 98 -12.78 29.80 10.34
C LEU A 98 -14.05 30.55 9.91
N ALA A 99 -14.89 29.94 9.08
CA ALA A 99 -16.22 30.46 8.77
C ALA A 99 -17.26 29.79 9.69
N LEU A 100 -18.16 30.58 10.28
CA LEU A 100 -19.39 30.05 10.87
C LEU A 100 -20.37 29.74 9.75
N ASP A 101 -21.01 28.58 9.82
CA ASP A 101 -22.04 28.15 8.88
C ASP A 101 -23.32 28.97 9.15
N GLU A 102 -23.40 30.18 8.61
CA GLU A 102 -24.65 30.97 8.59
C GLU A 102 -25.62 30.32 7.61
N LYS A 103 -26.52 29.47 8.13
CA LYS A 103 -27.73 29.13 7.39
C LYS A 103 -28.73 30.29 7.51
N MET A 104 -29.26 30.68 6.35
CA MET A 104 -30.45 31.53 6.11
C MET A 104 -30.24 33.04 6.10
N SER A 105 -29.71 33.54 4.98
CA SER A 105 -30.29 34.72 4.32
C SER A 105 -30.14 34.50 2.82
N GLY A 106 -31.26 34.56 2.10
CA GLY A 106 -31.24 34.52 0.64
C GLY A 106 -30.44 35.71 0.14
N ASP A 107 -29.44 35.43 -0.70
CA ASP A 107 -29.39 36.05 -2.00
C ASP A 107 -28.48 35.24 -2.92
N SER A 108 -29.01 35.02 -4.10
CA SER A 108 -28.33 34.44 -5.24
C SER A 108 -27.24 35.38 -5.72
N GLN A 109 -25.98 35.07 -5.43
CA GLN A 109 -24.80 35.37 -6.26
C GLN A 109 -23.54 34.96 -5.50
N ASP A 110 -22.89 33.90 -5.99
CA ASP A 110 -21.44 33.66 -5.98
C ASP A 110 -21.18 32.14 -6.10
N LEU A 111 -21.46 31.66 -7.30
CA LEU A 111 -21.39 30.26 -7.73
C LEU A 111 -20.16 29.99 -8.62
N GLU A 112 -18.99 30.59 -8.32
CA GLU A 112 -17.75 30.31 -9.05
C GLU A 112 -16.59 30.07 -8.06
N PRO A 113 -16.35 28.79 -7.71
CA PRO A 113 -15.48 27.95 -8.53
C PRO A 113 -15.98 26.50 -8.72
N LEU A 114 -17.27 26.22 -8.46
CA LEU A 114 -17.85 24.88 -8.66
C LEU A 114 -17.86 24.44 -10.13
N ASN A 115 -18.03 25.37 -11.09
CA ASN A 115 -18.20 25.02 -12.50
C ASN A 115 -16.95 24.45 -13.21
N ILE A 116 -15.75 24.53 -12.63
CA ILE A 116 -14.53 24.08 -13.33
C ILE A 116 -14.28 22.57 -13.17
N LEU A 117 -14.79 21.93 -12.11
CA LEU A 117 -14.76 20.46 -11.97
C LEU A 117 -15.97 19.76 -12.61
N PHE A 118 -17.08 20.49 -12.83
CA PHE A 118 -18.31 19.94 -13.39
C PHE A 118 -18.53 20.24 -14.89
N LYS A 119 -17.69 21.07 -15.55
CA LYS A 119 -17.85 21.42 -16.98
C LYS A 119 -17.47 20.33 -18.00
N LYS A 120 -17.02 19.14 -17.58
CA LYS A 120 -16.64 18.07 -18.51
C LYS A 120 -17.49 16.80 -18.44
N HIS A 121 -18.43 16.75 -17.51
CA HIS A 121 -19.40 15.67 -17.40
C HIS A 121 -20.76 16.31 -17.12
N ASP A 122 -21.58 16.44 -18.17
CA ASP A 122 -23.02 16.65 -18.01
C ASP A 122 -23.55 15.49 -17.16
N PHE A 123 -23.75 15.72 -15.87
CA PHE A 123 -24.57 14.82 -15.07
C PHE A 123 -26.02 15.19 -15.38
N PRO A 124 -26.79 14.34 -16.10
CA PRO A 124 -28.22 14.56 -16.23
C PRO A 124 -28.86 14.58 -14.82
N LYS A 125 -30.07 15.15 -14.69
CA LYS A 125 -30.91 15.21 -13.46
C LYS A 125 -31.32 13.82 -12.93
N THR A 126 -30.37 12.90 -12.85
CA THR A 126 -30.58 11.47 -12.74
C THR A 126 -29.97 11.01 -11.43
N PHE A 127 -30.70 10.16 -10.74
CA PHE A 127 -30.27 9.50 -9.51
C PHE A 127 -28.86 8.91 -9.64
N LEU A 128 -28.14 8.82 -8.53
CA LEU A 128 -26.78 8.29 -8.49
C LEU A 128 -26.79 6.79 -8.81
N LYS A 129 -26.61 6.40 -10.07
CA LYS A 129 -26.56 4.99 -10.46
C LYS A 129 -25.16 4.42 -10.33
N LEU A 130 -25.05 3.34 -9.58
CA LEU A 130 -23.88 2.45 -9.60
C LEU A 130 -23.85 1.74 -10.95
N LYS A 131 -22.65 1.43 -11.47
CA LYS A 131 -22.53 0.61 -12.68
C LYS A 131 -23.10 -0.80 -12.42
N ASP A 132 -23.74 -1.38 -13.42
CA ASP A 132 -24.33 -2.74 -13.33
C ASP A 132 -23.30 -3.83 -12.98
N CYS A 133 -22.03 -3.62 -13.33
CA CYS A 133 -20.94 -4.55 -13.06
C CYS A 133 -20.53 -4.59 -11.57
N VAL A 134 -20.93 -3.60 -10.77
CA VAL A 134 -20.47 -3.43 -9.39
C VAL A 134 -21.12 -4.44 -8.45
N GLN A 135 -20.30 -5.03 -7.57
CA GLN A 135 -20.71 -6.11 -6.67
C GLN A 135 -20.48 -5.74 -5.21
N TRP A 136 -21.48 -5.97 -4.37
CA TRP A 136 -21.38 -5.87 -2.92
C TRP A 136 -20.94 -7.19 -2.31
N ILE A 137 -19.87 -7.16 -1.52
CA ILE A 137 -19.33 -8.33 -0.82
C ILE A 137 -19.35 -8.04 0.69
N LYS A 138 -20.07 -8.85 1.46
CA LYS A 138 -20.14 -8.70 2.93
C LYS A 138 -18.88 -9.29 3.58
N HIS A 139 -18.22 -8.51 4.44
CA HIS A 139 -17.10 -8.98 5.24
C HIS A 139 -17.56 -9.43 6.65
N PRO A 140 -17.00 -10.50 7.24
CA PRO A 140 -17.38 -10.99 8.57
C PRO A 140 -17.07 -10.01 9.71
N GLU A 141 -16.17 -9.05 9.49
CA GLU A 141 -15.79 -8.03 10.48
C GLU A 141 -16.77 -6.82 10.52
N GLY A 142 -17.91 -6.90 9.81
CA GLY A 142 -18.98 -5.90 9.90
C GLY A 142 -18.87 -4.73 8.90
N TYR A 143 -18.02 -4.85 7.88
CA TYR A 143 -17.93 -3.88 6.77
C TYR A 143 -18.27 -4.53 5.43
N TRP A 144 -18.49 -3.70 4.41
CA TRP A 144 -18.78 -4.12 3.04
C TRP A 144 -17.64 -3.75 2.10
N ILE A 145 -17.43 -4.57 1.09
CA ILE A 145 -16.50 -4.29 0.00
C ILE A 145 -17.33 -4.05 -1.26
N LEU A 146 -17.21 -2.86 -1.83
CA LEU A 146 -17.76 -2.55 -3.15
C LEU A 146 -16.67 -2.81 -4.18
N ARG A 147 -16.87 -3.82 -5.03
CA ARG A 147 -15.92 -4.26 -6.05
C ARG A 147 -16.43 -3.87 -7.43
N ASN A 148 -15.58 -3.25 -8.23
CA ASN A 148 -15.79 -3.02 -9.66
C ASN A 148 -14.90 -4.00 -10.45
N PRO A 149 -15.49 -5.04 -11.07
CA PRO A 149 -14.80 -6.03 -11.91
C PRO A 149 -14.12 -5.46 -13.17
N GLU A 150 -14.69 -4.41 -13.78
CA GLU A 150 -14.21 -3.87 -15.06
C GLU A 150 -12.94 -3.04 -14.85
N ASP A 151 -12.95 -2.15 -13.86
CA ASP A 151 -11.82 -1.27 -13.55
C ASP A 151 -10.84 -1.88 -12.52
N VAL A 152 -11.16 -3.08 -12.01
CA VAL A 152 -10.45 -3.81 -10.93
C VAL A 152 -10.10 -2.88 -9.77
N LYS A 153 -11.13 -2.19 -9.28
CA LYS A 153 -11.07 -1.33 -8.09
C LYS A 153 -12.00 -1.86 -7.03
N PHE A 154 -11.63 -1.61 -5.78
CA PHE A 154 -12.48 -1.92 -4.64
C PHE A 154 -12.39 -0.81 -3.59
N ILE A 155 -13.48 -0.61 -2.87
CA ILE A 155 -13.53 0.26 -1.69
C ILE A 155 -14.11 -0.50 -0.51
N GLN A 156 -13.60 -0.21 0.68
CA GLN A 156 -14.16 -0.68 1.94
C GLN A 156 -15.14 0.38 2.45
N VAL A 157 -16.34 -0.05 2.80
CA VAL A 157 -17.49 0.79 3.09
C VAL A 157 -18.11 0.31 4.39
N SER A 158 -18.46 1.24 5.29
CA SER A 158 -19.17 0.89 6.52
C SER A 158 -20.61 0.43 6.24
N GLU A 159 -21.27 -0.19 7.20
CA GLU A 159 -22.69 -0.57 7.04
C GLU A 159 -23.59 0.66 6.82
N GLN A 160 -23.29 1.76 7.51
CA GLN A 160 -23.97 3.06 7.32
C GLN A 160 -23.75 3.57 5.89
N ASP A 161 -22.49 3.65 5.45
CA ASP A 161 -22.16 4.13 4.10
C ASP A 161 -22.78 3.26 3.00
N LYS A 162 -22.90 1.93 3.19
CA LYS A 162 -23.62 1.06 2.26
C LYS A 162 -25.08 1.49 2.14
N THR A 163 -25.77 1.70 3.26
CA THR A 163 -27.18 2.12 3.22
C THR A 163 -27.35 3.47 2.56
N ILE A 164 -26.43 4.40 2.81
CA ILE A 164 -26.42 5.73 2.17
C ILE A 164 -26.26 5.59 0.65
N ILE A 165 -25.29 4.80 0.18
CA ILE A 165 -25.05 4.59 -1.25
C ILE A 165 -26.28 3.97 -1.94
N ASP A 166 -26.90 2.98 -1.29
CA ASP A 166 -28.11 2.31 -1.79
C ASP A 166 -29.27 3.32 -1.91
N GLN A 167 -29.46 4.18 -0.91
CA GLN A 167 -30.50 5.21 -0.91
C GLN A 167 -30.21 6.33 -1.92
N LEU A 168 -28.93 6.70 -2.14
CA LEU A 168 -28.55 7.68 -3.15
C LEU A 168 -28.89 7.24 -4.58
N GLY A 169 -29.03 5.92 -4.81
CA GLY A 169 -29.51 5.37 -6.08
C GLY A 169 -31.00 5.56 -6.34
N HIS A 170 -31.79 5.84 -5.30
CA HIS A 170 -33.25 5.92 -5.38
C HIS A 170 -33.84 7.28 -4.94
N ARG A 171 -33.08 8.06 -4.17
CA ARG A 171 -33.53 9.32 -3.56
C ARG A 171 -32.57 10.48 -3.87
N PRO A 172 -33.06 11.73 -3.89
CA PRO A 172 -32.19 12.88 -4.07
C PRO A 172 -31.25 13.05 -2.86
N ILE A 173 -30.04 13.53 -3.14
CA ILE A 173 -28.93 13.68 -2.16
C ILE A 173 -29.38 14.46 -0.91
N ALA A 174 -30.20 15.50 -1.08
CA ALA A 174 -30.68 16.34 0.01
C ALA A 174 -31.60 15.59 1.00
N ALA A 175 -32.42 14.65 0.51
CA ALA A 175 -33.31 13.86 1.35
C ALA A 175 -32.53 12.84 2.19
N VAL A 176 -31.54 12.17 1.57
CA VAL A 176 -30.67 11.21 2.26
C VAL A 176 -29.81 11.91 3.32
N ALA A 177 -29.31 13.12 3.02
CA ALA A 177 -28.54 13.91 3.99
C ALA A 177 -29.35 14.26 5.24
N ALA A 178 -30.63 14.59 5.08
CA ALA A 178 -31.53 14.93 6.18
C ALA A 178 -31.91 13.71 7.03
N GLU A 179 -32.17 12.56 6.40
CA GLU A 179 -32.58 11.32 7.07
C GLU A 179 -31.46 10.73 7.94
N PHE A 180 -30.23 10.70 7.42
CA PHE A 180 -29.09 10.11 8.13
C PHE A 180 -28.27 11.13 8.94
N CYS A 181 -28.70 12.40 9.01
CA CYS A 181 -28.00 13.50 9.70
C CYS A 181 -26.52 13.65 9.29
N ILE A 182 -26.22 13.48 8.00
CA ILE A 182 -24.84 13.48 7.47
C ILE A 182 -24.45 14.89 7.01
N SER A 183 -23.22 15.31 7.30
CA SER A 183 -22.68 16.57 6.77
C SER A 183 -22.53 16.53 5.24
N GLN A 184 -22.75 17.67 4.57
CA GLN A 184 -22.53 17.77 3.11
C GLN A 184 -21.10 17.36 2.69
N ASN A 185 -20.12 17.60 3.56
CA ASN A 185 -18.73 17.24 3.35
C ASN A 185 -18.50 15.71 3.33
N GLN A 186 -19.16 14.97 4.21
CA GLN A 186 -19.08 13.49 4.23
C GLN A 186 -19.69 12.88 2.96
N ILE A 187 -20.84 13.40 2.52
CA ILE A 187 -21.45 12.97 1.25
C ILE A 187 -20.54 13.29 0.07
N LYS A 188 -19.96 14.49 0.05
CA LYS A 188 -19.00 14.89 -1.00
C LYS A 188 -17.78 13.97 -1.02
N TYR A 189 -17.25 13.61 0.15
CA TYR A 189 -16.15 12.65 0.27
C TYR A 189 -16.52 11.28 -0.27
N LEU A 190 -17.70 10.76 0.11
CA LEU A 190 -18.21 9.48 -0.37
C LEU A 190 -18.38 9.45 -1.90
N LEU A 191 -18.97 10.50 -2.47
CA LEU A 191 -19.11 10.68 -3.91
C LEU A 191 -17.75 10.80 -4.60
N GLN A 192 -16.80 11.54 -4.02
CA GLN A 192 -15.45 11.64 -4.54
C GLN A 192 -14.74 10.27 -4.54
N MET A 193 -14.92 9.48 -3.50
CA MET A 193 -14.38 8.12 -3.43
C MET A 193 -14.99 7.21 -4.50
N LEU A 194 -16.31 7.24 -4.69
CA LEU A 194 -17.01 6.47 -5.72
C LEU A 194 -16.64 6.88 -7.14
N THR A 195 -16.49 8.18 -7.41
CA THR A 195 -16.06 8.70 -8.72
C THR A 195 -14.62 8.32 -9.04
N VAL A 196 -13.68 8.50 -8.09
CA VAL A 196 -12.25 8.15 -8.28
C VAL A 196 -12.05 6.65 -8.48
N THR A 197 -12.88 5.82 -7.85
CA THR A 197 -12.85 4.37 -8.03
C THR A 197 -13.74 3.85 -9.15
N ALA A 198 -14.29 4.75 -9.95
CA ALA A 198 -15.10 4.46 -11.13
C ALA A 198 -16.32 3.56 -10.84
N MET A 199 -16.92 3.70 -9.65
CA MET A 199 -18.07 2.89 -9.21
C MET A 199 -19.40 3.39 -9.78
N LEU A 200 -19.43 4.63 -10.26
CA LEU A 200 -20.62 5.29 -10.79
C LEU A 200 -20.69 5.18 -12.31
N GLU A 201 -21.89 5.13 -12.87
CA GLU A 201 -22.10 5.25 -14.31
C GLU A 201 -21.44 6.53 -14.86
N GLY A 202 -20.81 6.42 -16.03
CA GLY A 202 -20.13 7.55 -16.69
C GLY A 202 -18.79 7.97 -16.08
N THR A 203 -18.31 7.29 -15.03
CA THR A 203 -16.99 7.58 -14.42
C THR A 203 -15.92 6.58 -14.85
N THR A 204 -14.71 7.10 -15.08
CA THR A 204 -13.50 6.30 -15.36
C THR A 204 -12.42 6.63 -14.34
N PRO A 205 -11.55 5.66 -14.00
CA PRO A 205 -10.52 5.89 -13.00
C PRO A 205 -9.54 6.97 -13.52
N PRO A 206 -9.14 7.94 -12.68
CA PRO A 206 -8.26 9.01 -13.11
C PRO A 206 -6.92 8.43 -13.56
N GLN A 207 -6.46 8.82 -14.75
CA GLN A 207 -5.13 8.42 -15.22
C GLN A 207 -4.05 8.98 -14.29
N PRO A 208 -3.04 8.18 -13.94
CA PRO A 208 -1.96 8.66 -13.09
C PRO A 208 -1.26 9.85 -13.77
N PRO A 209 -0.93 10.92 -13.02
CA PRO A 209 -0.28 12.08 -13.61
C PRO A 209 1.06 11.67 -14.23
N LYS A 210 1.35 12.19 -15.43
CA LYS A 210 2.64 11.97 -16.10
C LYS A 210 3.76 12.49 -15.20
N ARG A 211 4.47 11.57 -14.52
CA ARG A 211 5.58 11.93 -13.63
C ARG A 211 6.76 12.41 -14.48
N LYS A 212 7.50 13.40 -13.98
CA LYS A 212 8.80 13.77 -14.55
C LYS A 212 9.72 12.54 -14.56
N PHE A 213 10.45 12.37 -15.65
CA PHE A 213 11.40 11.27 -15.81
C PHE A 213 12.41 11.30 -14.66
N ASN A 214 12.55 10.18 -13.95
CA ASN A 214 13.58 9.99 -12.94
C ASN A 214 14.44 8.81 -13.40
N PRO A 215 15.78 8.93 -13.49
CA PRO A 215 16.64 7.84 -13.95
C PRO A 215 16.48 6.56 -13.12
N MET A 216 16.03 6.63 -11.86
CA MET A 216 15.69 5.43 -11.08
C MET A 216 14.51 4.63 -11.67
N GLN A 217 13.67 5.22 -12.53
CA GLN A 217 12.57 4.53 -13.21
C GLN A 217 13.06 3.57 -14.31
N LEU A 218 14.23 3.82 -14.91
CA LEU A 218 14.86 2.86 -15.84
C LEU A 218 15.23 1.54 -15.15
N LEU A 219 15.49 1.60 -13.84
CA LEU A 219 15.80 0.41 -13.03
C LEU A 219 14.54 -0.36 -12.60
N PHE A 220 13.36 0.27 -12.67
CA PHE A 220 12.09 -0.29 -12.18
C PHE A 220 10.93 0.18 -13.06
N PHE A 221 10.68 -0.53 -14.15
CA PHE A 221 9.52 -0.26 -15.01
C PHE A 221 8.75 -1.53 -15.34
N ARG A 222 7.45 -1.35 -15.59
CA ARG A 222 6.49 -2.41 -15.88
C ARG A 222 6.00 -2.27 -17.32
N ILE A 223 6.01 -3.37 -18.04
CA ILE A 223 5.45 -3.52 -19.37
C ILE A 223 4.24 -4.44 -19.24
N PRO A 224 2.99 -3.93 -19.27
CA PRO A 224 1.81 -4.79 -19.36
C PRO A 224 1.83 -5.49 -20.73
N LEU A 225 1.66 -6.81 -20.76
CA LEU A 225 1.70 -7.58 -22.00
C LEU A 225 0.28 -7.84 -22.53
N PHE A 226 -0.56 -8.51 -21.74
CA PHE A 226 -1.92 -8.86 -22.15
C PHE A 226 -2.83 -9.13 -20.93
N ASN A 227 -4.14 -9.18 -21.18
CA ASN A 227 -5.14 -9.59 -20.19
C ASN A 227 -5.32 -11.12 -20.24
N PRO A 228 -4.90 -11.87 -19.21
CA PRO A 228 -4.99 -13.33 -19.19
C PRO A 228 -6.36 -13.86 -18.72
N ASP A 229 -7.26 -13.00 -18.23
CA ASP A 229 -8.48 -13.44 -17.54
C ASP A 229 -9.39 -14.37 -18.36
N PRO A 230 -9.64 -14.13 -19.66
CA PRO A 230 -10.44 -15.06 -20.47
C PRO A 230 -9.77 -16.42 -20.62
N TRP A 231 -8.44 -16.45 -20.83
CA TRP A 231 -7.68 -17.68 -20.97
C TRP A 231 -7.67 -18.48 -19.66
N LEU A 232 -7.48 -17.82 -18.52
CA LEU A 232 -7.55 -18.44 -17.19
C LEU A 232 -8.95 -19.00 -16.92
N SER A 233 -10.01 -18.26 -17.28
CA SER A 233 -11.41 -18.68 -17.11
C SER A 233 -11.75 -19.97 -17.87
N GLN A 234 -11.16 -20.17 -19.05
CA GLN A 234 -11.38 -21.37 -19.86
C GLN A 234 -10.68 -22.60 -19.27
N HIS A 235 -9.49 -22.42 -18.70
CA HIS A 235 -8.66 -23.53 -18.23
C HIS A 235 -8.86 -23.88 -16.75
N ILE A 236 -9.43 -22.98 -15.94
CA ILE A 236 -9.57 -23.18 -14.50
C ILE A 236 -10.40 -24.42 -14.15
N ASN A 237 -11.43 -24.73 -14.93
CA ASN A 237 -12.31 -25.88 -14.68
C ASN A 237 -11.57 -27.21 -14.77
N ASN A 238 -10.62 -27.33 -15.70
CA ASN A 238 -9.78 -28.52 -15.87
C ASN A 238 -8.75 -28.68 -14.75
N LEU A 239 -8.43 -27.60 -14.03
CA LEU A 239 -7.43 -27.58 -12.96
C LEU A 239 -8.04 -27.63 -11.56
N ARG A 240 -9.37 -27.63 -11.41
CA ARG A 240 -10.03 -27.59 -10.08
C ARG A 240 -9.62 -28.73 -9.16
N TRP A 241 -9.19 -29.87 -9.71
CA TRP A 241 -8.69 -31.01 -8.94
C TRP A 241 -7.43 -30.68 -8.11
N VAL A 242 -6.64 -29.67 -8.51
CA VAL A 242 -5.44 -29.20 -7.79
C VAL A 242 -5.78 -28.61 -6.42
N TRP A 243 -6.98 -28.05 -6.23
CA TRP A 243 -7.42 -27.49 -4.94
C TRP A 243 -8.21 -28.49 -4.09
N THR A 244 -8.17 -29.79 -4.42
CA THR A 244 -8.84 -30.84 -3.65
C THR A 244 -7.97 -31.34 -2.49
N GLN A 245 -8.61 -31.83 -1.42
CA GLN A 245 -7.90 -32.38 -0.26
C GLN A 245 -6.99 -33.58 -0.59
N PRO A 246 -7.40 -34.55 -1.44
CA PRO A 246 -6.53 -35.66 -1.82
C PRO A 246 -5.26 -35.20 -2.53
N PHE A 247 -5.38 -34.23 -3.45
CA PHE A 247 -4.21 -33.68 -4.12
C PHE A 247 -3.29 -32.95 -3.14
N ALA A 248 -3.84 -32.16 -2.22
CA ALA A 248 -3.04 -31.47 -1.20
C ALA A 248 -2.25 -32.46 -0.31
N LEU A 249 -2.85 -33.60 0.06
CA LEU A 249 -2.15 -34.65 0.81
C LEU A 249 -1.04 -35.31 -0.02
N LEU A 250 -1.33 -35.67 -1.28
CA LEU A 250 -0.33 -36.24 -2.20
C LEU A 250 0.83 -35.28 -2.43
N LEU A 251 0.53 -34.00 -2.65
CA LEU A 251 1.52 -32.94 -2.80
C LEU A 251 2.36 -32.78 -1.51
N GLY A 252 1.72 -32.82 -0.35
CA GLY A 252 2.41 -32.76 0.95
C GLY A 252 3.40 -33.92 1.13
N VAL A 253 2.99 -35.16 0.81
CA VAL A 253 3.87 -36.33 0.84
C VAL A 253 5.01 -36.17 -0.16
N PHE A 254 4.72 -35.78 -1.40
CA PHE A 254 5.71 -35.56 -2.46
C PHE A 254 6.79 -34.55 -2.04
N LEU A 255 6.38 -33.38 -1.54
CA LEU A 255 7.31 -32.34 -1.07
C LEU A 255 8.09 -32.80 0.17
N THR A 256 7.48 -33.57 1.06
CA THR A 256 8.18 -34.10 2.25
C THR A 256 9.27 -35.09 1.84
N VAL A 257 8.98 -36.00 0.92
CA VAL A 257 9.99 -36.95 0.39
C VAL A 257 11.12 -36.19 -0.31
N ALA A 258 10.80 -35.20 -1.15
CA ALA A 258 11.80 -34.37 -1.81
C ALA A 258 12.68 -33.62 -0.79
N ALA A 259 12.10 -33.06 0.26
CA ALA A 259 12.83 -32.36 1.31
C ALA A 259 13.76 -33.31 2.09
N LEU A 260 13.29 -34.50 2.47
CA LEU A 260 14.11 -35.50 3.15
C LEU A 260 15.28 -35.98 2.26
N MET A 261 15.02 -36.16 0.96
CA MET A 261 16.03 -36.53 -0.02
C MET A 261 17.07 -35.42 -0.22
N GLY A 262 16.64 -34.17 -0.40
CA GLY A 262 17.54 -33.03 -0.53
C GLY A 262 18.38 -32.83 0.74
N TYR A 263 17.80 -33.09 1.92
CA TYR A 263 18.52 -33.05 3.19
C TYR A 263 19.55 -34.18 3.31
N SER A 264 19.22 -35.42 2.93
CA SER A 264 20.18 -36.53 2.99
C SER A 264 21.34 -36.35 2.01
N GLN A 265 21.10 -35.67 0.88
CA GLN A 265 22.08 -35.43 -0.19
C GLN A 265 22.72 -34.04 -0.17
N HIS A 266 22.55 -33.27 0.91
CA HIS A 266 23.01 -31.88 0.96
C HIS A 266 24.51 -31.71 0.63
N GLY A 267 25.36 -32.66 1.04
CA GLY A 267 26.79 -32.64 0.73
C GLY A 267 27.09 -32.75 -0.77
N GLU A 268 26.43 -33.69 -1.45
CA GLU A 268 26.58 -33.89 -2.90
C GLU A 268 26.05 -32.67 -3.67
N LEU A 269 24.88 -32.14 -3.28
CA LEU A 269 24.30 -30.93 -3.86
C LEU A 269 25.25 -29.73 -3.79
N LEU A 270 25.91 -29.54 -2.65
CA LEU A 270 26.89 -28.46 -2.47
C LEU A 270 28.13 -28.70 -3.33
N GLN A 271 28.63 -29.93 -3.40
CA GLN A 271 29.79 -30.28 -4.21
C GLN A 271 29.52 -30.06 -5.70
N THR A 272 28.37 -30.50 -6.22
CA THR A 272 27.96 -30.27 -7.61
C THR A 272 27.88 -28.78 -7.92
N GLY A 273 27.34 -27.98 -7.00
CA GLY A 273 27.25 -26.52 -7.16
C GLY A 273 28.62 -25.85 -7.23
N GLN A 274 29.54 -26.24 -6.34
CA GLN A 274 30.92 -25.77 -6.36
C GLN A 274 31.61 -26.14 -7.67
N GLN A 275 31.50 -27.39 -8.10
CA GLN A 275 32.08 -27.86 -9.37
C GLN A 275 31.54 -27.09 -10.57
N LEU A 276 30.24 -26.86 -10.65
CA LEU A 276 29.62 -26.09 -11.73
C LEU A 276 30.13 -24.63 -11.76
N LEU A 277 30.21 -23.99 -10.59
CA LEU A 277 30.72 -22.63 -10.48
C LEU A 277 32.20 -22.53 -10.87
N THR A 278 33.03 -23.50 -10.48
CA THR A 278 34.47 -23.49 -10.81
C THR A 278 34.74 -23.78 -12.28
N HIS A 279 34.00 -24.73 -12.89
CA HIS A 279 34.24 -25.14 -14.28
C HIS A 279 33.58 -24.20 -15.29
N SER A 280 32.34 -23.77 -15.03
CA SER A 280 31.55 -23.01 -16.00
C SER A 280 31.52 -21.51 -15.70
N GLY A 281 31.76 -21.07 -14.46
CA GLY A 281 31.89 -19.67 -14.09
C GLY A 281 30.77 -18.78 -14.65
N SER A 282 31.12 -17.73 -15.39
CA SER A 282 30.17 -16.76 -15.96
C SER A 282 29.28 -17.33 -17.06
N SER A 283 29.66 -18.44 -17.71
CA SER A 283 28.83 -19.06 -18.75
C SER A 283 27.49 -19.58 -18.23
N LEU A 284 27.37 -19.78 -16.90
CA LEU A 284 26.13 -20.19 -16.25
C LEU A 284 25.10 -19.08 -16.14
N LEU A 285 25.49 -17.80 -16.26
CA LEU A 285 24.60 -16.66 -16.01
C LEU A 285 23.40 -16.64 -16.96
N LEU A 286 23.63 -16.89 -18.25
CA LEU A 286 22.57 -16.90 -19.25
C LEU A 286 21.58 -18.08 -19.05
N PRO A 287 22.01 -19.35 -18.99
CA PRO A 287 21.08 -20.45 -18.76
C PRO A 287 20.38 -20.36 -17.40
N PHE A 288 21.08 -19.95 -16.34
CA PHE A 288 20.47 -19.73 -15.02
C PHE A 288 19.41 -18.61 -15.06
N GLY A 289 19.71 -17.49 -15.73
CA GLY A 289 18.77 -16.39 -15.91
C GLY A 289 17.51 -16.79 -16.68
N LEU A 290 17.65 -17.58 -17.76
CA LEU A 290 16.52 -18.10 -18.53
C LEU A 290 15.66 -19.06 -17.71
N LEU A 291 16.27 -19.97 -16.96
CA LEU A 291 15.54 -20.89 -16.07
C LEU A 291 14.87 -20.14 -14.92
N THR A 292 15.52 -19.12 -14.36
CA THR A 292 14.91 -18.23 -13.36
C THR A 292 13.69 -17.52 -13.92
N MET A 293 13.76 -17.00 -15.15
CA MET A 293 12.61 -16.40 -15.83
C MET A 293 11.45 -17.37 -16.02
N LEU A 294 11.74 -18.62 -16.39
CA LEU A 294 10.74 -19.67 -16.50
C LEU A 294 10.07 -19.94 -15.15
N VAL A 295 10.87 -20.11 -14.09
CA VAL A 295 10.38 -20.34 -12.73
C VAL A 295 9.50 -19.19 -12.25
N VAL A 296 9.93 -17.94 -12.43
CA VAL A 296 9.16 -16.76 -12.04
C VAL A 296 7.87 -16.65 -12.85
N THR A 297 7.88 -16.98 -14.14
CA THR A 297 6.65 -17.00 -14.95
C THR A 297 5.65 -18.04 -14.43
N LEU A 298 6.11 -19.24 -14.08
CA LEU A 298 5.25 -20.29 -13.51
C LEU A 298 4.75 -19.92 -12.10
N HIS A 299 5.58 -19.26 -11.30
CA HIS A 299 5.22 -18.70 -10.00
C HIS A 299 4.06 -17.70 -10.11
N GLU A 300 4.17 -16.76 -11.04
CA GLU A 300 3.15 -15.75 -11.33
C GLU A 300 1.83 -16.39 -11.81
N LEU A 301 1.91 -17.41 -12.66
CA LEU A 301 0.75 -18.21 -13.05
C LEU A 301 0.12 -18.95 -11.85
N GLY A 302 0.92 -19.41 -10.89
CA GLY A 302 0.43 -20.01 -9.64
C GLY A 302 -0.51 -19.07 -8.87
N HIS A 303 -0.13 -17.80 -8.72
CA HIS A 303 -1.00 -16.79 -8.14
C HIS A 303 -2.27 -16.56 -8.97
N ALA A 304 -2.11 -16.41 -10.29
CA ALA A 304 -3.20 -16.14 -11.21
C ALA A 304 -4.28 -17.23 -11.17
N PHE A 305 -3.87 -18.50 -11.29
CA PHE A 305 -4.77 -19.65 -11.25
C PHE A 305 -5.46 -19.79 -9.89
N THR A 306 -4.73 -19.57 -8.79
CA THR A 306 -5.31 -19.69 -7.44
C THR A 306 -6.29 -18.55 -7.15
N LEU A 307 -6.01 -17.33 -7.60
CA LEU A 307 -6.94 -16.21 -7.51
C LEU A 307 -8.19 -16.50 -8.34
N LYS A 308 -8.02 -17.02 -9.55
CA LYS A 308 -9.13 -17.37 -10.44
C LYS A 308 -10.00 -18.49 -9.86
N HIS A 309 -9.40 -19.49 -9.22
CA HIS A 309 -10.12 -20.55 -8.52
C HIS A 309 -11.12 -20.00 -7.49
N TYR A 310 -10.74 -18.94 -6.77
CA TYR A 310 -11.60 -18.27 -5.79
C TYR A 310 -12.51 -17.19 -6.37
N GLY A 311 -12.61 -17.06 -7.70
CA GLY A 311 -13.49 -16.09 -8.36
C GLY A 311 -12.91 -14.68 -8.47
N GLY A 312 -11.60 -14.53 -8.27
CA GLY A 312 -10.89 -13.29 -8.52
C GLY A 312 -10.66 -13.01 -10.01
N ILE A 313 -10.33 -11.75 -10.33
CA ILE A 313 -10.07 -11.26 -11.69
C ILE A 313 -8.60 -10.89 -11.80
N ILE A 314 -8.01 -11.23 -12.95
CA ILE A 314 -6.61 -10.94 -13.25
C ILE A 314 -6.57 -9.93 -14.41
N PRO A 315 -6.46 -8.61 -14.15
CA PRO A 315 -6.56 -7.62 -15.22
C PRO A 315 -5.41 -7.70 -16.23
N GLN A 316 -4.21 -8.03 -15.77
CA GLN A 316 -3.02 -8.03 -16.60
C GLN A 316 -1.92 -8.95 -16.07
N ILE A 317 -1.17 -9.52 -17.00
CA ILE A 317 0.16 -10.11 -16.80
C ILE A 317 1.14 -9.32 -17.65
N GLY A 318 2.37 -9.17 -17.17
CA GLY A 318 3.41 -8.46 -17.91
C GLY A 318 4.83 -8.80 -17.49
N LEU A 319 5.75 -7.97 -17.97
CA LEU A 319 7.17 -8.00 -17.59
C LEU A 319 7.50 -6.81 -16.71
N LEU A 320 8.24 -7.08 -15.66
CA LEU A 320 8.80 -6.13 -14.73
C LEU A 320 10.32 -6.19 -14.87
N ILE A 321 10.95 -5.06 -15.22
CA ILE A 321 12.41 -4.97 -15.21
C ILE A 321 12.84 -4.43 -13.84
N ILE A 322 13.61 -5.21 -13.10
CA ILE A 322 14.25 -4.83 -11.83
C ILE A 322 15.76 -4.89 -12.01
N MET A 323 16.46 -3.76 -11.90
CA MET A 323 17.91 -3.68 -12.03
C MET A 323 18.46 -4.41 -13.27
N PHE A 324 17.84 -4.15 -14.43
CA PHE A 324 18.15 -4.79 -15.72
C PHE A 324 17.84 -6.30 -15.84
N MET A 325 17.28 -6.92 -14.81
CA MET A 325 16.77 -8.28 -14.89
C MET A 325 15.28 -8.25 -15.21
N PRO A 326 14.84 -8.89 -16.31
CA PRO A 326 13.42 -9.12 -16.51
C PRO A 326 12.89 -10.07 -15.44
N ALA A 327 11.62 -9.90 -15.09
CA ALA A 327 10.83 -10.78 -14.25
C ALA A 327 9.39 -10.74 -14.76
N ALA A 328 8.65 -11.85 -14.67
CA ALA A 328 7.21 -11.79 -14.91
C ALA A 328 6.51 -11.09 -13.73
N TYR A 329 5.34 -10.49 -13.98
CA TYR A 329 4.45 -10.05 -12.90
C TYR A 329 2.98 -10.32 -13.27
N THR A 330 2.18 -10.65 -12.26
CA THR A 330 0.72 -10.75 -12.35
C THR A 330 0.08 -9.72 -11.44
N ASP A 331 -0.93 -9.03 -11.94
CA ASP A 331 -1.74 -8.18 -11.09
C ASP A 331 -2.78 -9.00 -10.31
N THR A 332 -2.48 -9.22 -9.02
CA THR A 332 -3.36 -9.94 -8.09
C THR A 332 -4.02 -9.00 -7.08
N SER A 333 -4.18 -7.72 -7.43
CA SER A 333 -4.81 -6.71 -6.56
C SER A 333 -6.24 -7.07 -6.15
N ASP A 334 -6.93 -7.88 -6.94
CA ASP A 334 -8.28 -8.31 -6.62
C ASP A 334 -8.33 -9.40 -5.51
N SER A 335 -7.19 -9.96 -5.10
CA SER A 335 -7.10 -10.88 -3.96
C SER A 335 -7.55 -10.24 -2.64
N TYR A 336 -7.49 -8.92 -2.51
CA TYR A 336 -8.00 -8.18 -1.34
C TYR A 336 -9.53 -8.22 -1.22
N CYS A 337 -10.24 -8.50 -2.32
CA CYS A 337 -11.70 -8.68 -2.32
C CYS A 337 -12.14 -10.04 -1.76
N LEU A 338 -11.22 -11.00 -1.61
CA LEU A 338 -11.54 -12.32 -1.06
C LEU A 338 -11.83 -12.20 0.43
N VAL A 339 -13.03 -12.62 0.84
CA VAL A 339 -13.52 -12.49 2.22
C VAL A 339 -12.71 -13.34 3.20
N LYS A 340 -12.42 -14.59 2.84
CA LYS A 340 -11.81 -15.56 3.74
C LYS A 340 -10.28 -15.36 3.76
N ARG A 341 -9.73 -15.13 4.96
CA ARG A 341 -8.27 -14.93 5.17
C ARG A 341 -7.42 -16.05 4.56
N TYR A 342 -7.82 -17.31 4.74
CA TYR A 342 -7.06 -18.45 4.20
C TYR A 342 -7.00 -18.44 2.66
N GLN A 343 -8.02 -17.92 1.96
CA GLN A 343 -7.99 -17.84 0.50
C GLN A 343 -6.92 -16.85 0.05
N ARG A 344 -6.81 -15.70 0.73
CA ARG A 344 -5.74 -14.73 0.47
C ARG A 344 -4.35 -15.31 0.73
N VAL A 345 -4.20 -16.02 1.84
CA VAL A 345 -2.97 -16.75 2.18
C VAL A 345 -2.61 -17.77 1.10
N LEU A 346 -3.59 -18.53 0.59
CA LEU A 346 -3.35 -19.51 -0.47
C LEU A 346 -2.99 -18.83 -1.81
N VAL A 347 -3.65 -17.73 -2.17
CA VAL A 347 -3.30 -16.96 -3.38
C VAL A 347 -1.86 -16.47 -3.29
N ILE A 348 -1.46 -15.85 -2.18
CA ILE A 348 -0.08 -15.35 -1.98
C ILE A 348 0.92 -16.51 -1.85
N GLY A 349 0.54 -17.63 -1.24
CA GLY A 349 1.42 -18.79 -1.09
C GLY A 349 1.56 -19.63 -2.36
N ALA A 350 0.66 -19.49 -3.32
CA ALA A 350 0.60 -20.34 -4.52
C ALA A 350 1.85 -20.22 -5.39
N GLY A 351 2.39 -19.02 -5.57
CA GLY A 351 3.62 -18.82 -6.34
C GLY A 351 4.81 -19.56 -5.72
N VAL A 352 4.96 -19.47 -4.40
CA VAL A 352 6.02 -20.21 -3.67
C VAL A 352 5.80 -21.72 -3.72
N LEU A 353 4.55 -22.19 -3.63
CA LEU A 353 4.23 -23.61 -3.80
C LEU A 353 4.62 -24.13 -5.19
N VAL A 354 4.38 -23.36 -6.25
CA VAL A 354 4.81 -23.72 -7.61
C VAL A 354 6.33 -23.83 -7.67
N GLN A 355 7.07 -22.90 -7.07
CA GLN A 355 8.53 -22.98 -7.02
C GLN A 355 9.01 -24.22 -6.26
N LEU A 356 8.36 -24.57 -5.14
CA LEU A 356 8.69 -25.78 -4.36
C LEU A 356 8.44 -27.05 -5.18
N ILE A 357 7.34 -27.11 -5.94
CA ILE A 357 7.04 -28.22 -6.84
C ILE A 357 8.11 -28.34 -7.92
N ILE A 358 8.50 -27.23 -8.54
CA ILE A 358 9.57 -27.21 -9.56
C ILE A 358 10.88 -27.72 -8.95
N ALA A 359 11.28 -27.21 -7.78
CA ALA A 359 12.49 -27.64 -7.09
C ALA A 359 12.47 -29.14 -6.78
N ALA A 360 11.34 -29.67 -6.29
CA ALA A 360 11.17 -31.08 -6.00
C ALA A 360 11.25 -31.95 -7.27
N ILE A 361 10.53 -31.60 -8.33
CA ILE A 361 10.59 -32.32 -9.62
C ILE A 361 12.03 -32.31 -10.15
N SER A 362 12.69 -31.16 -10.13
CA SER A 362 14.08 -31.03 -10.57
C SER A 362 15.05 -31.87 -9.74
N LEU A 363 14.85 -31.99 -8.43
CA LEU A 363 15.65 -32.88 -7.57
C LEU A 363 15.47 -34.35 -7.97
N PHE A 364 14.25 -34.81 -8.23
CA PHE A 364 13.99 -36.17 -8.69
C PHE A 364 14.59 -36.44 -10.07
N LEU A 365 14.46 -35.49 -11.01
CA LEU A 365 15.07 -35.62 -12.34
C LEU A 365 16.60 -35.63 -12.28
N TRP A 366 17.20 -34.81 -11.41
CA TRP A 366 18.64 -34.81 -11.19
C TRP A 366 19.12 -36.18 -10.70
N ASN A 367 18.46 -36.74 -9.68
CA ASN A 367 18.77 -38.08 -9.15
C ASN A 367 18.48 -39.22 -10.12
N GLY A 368 17.46 -39.10 -10.96
CA GLY A 368 17.10 -40.09 -11.96
C GLY A 368 17.96 -40.04 -13.24
N SER A 369 18.88 -39.08 -13.34
CA SER A 369 19.69 -38.85 -14.54
C SER A 369 21.16 -39.18 -14.30
N SER A 370 21.82 -39.74 -15.32
CA SER A 370 23.24 -40.06 -15.22
C SER A 370 24.09 -38.77 -15.10
N PRO A 371 25.10 -38.74 -14.20
CA PRO A 371 26.02 -37.62 -14.08
C PRO A 371 26.66 -37.25 -15.43
N GLY A 372 26.81 -35.95 -15.69
CA GLY A 372 27.40 -35.43 -16.93
C GLY A 372 26.45 -35.35 -18.14
N THR A 373 25.19 -35.80 -18.00
CA THR A 373 24.17 -35.60 -19.04
C THR A 373 23.58 -34.18 -19.03
N TRP A 374 23.04 -33.74 -20.17
CA TRP A 374 22.35 -32.45 -20.27
C TRP A 374 21.15 -32.36 -19.32
N LEU A 375 20.45 -33.49 -19.12
CA LEU A 375 19.29 -33.57 -18.22
C LEU A 375 19.72 -33.38 -16.77
N ASN A 376 20.82 -34.01 -16.35
CA ASN A 376 21.39 -33.83 -15.02
C ASN A 376 21.76 -32.36 -14.77
N PHE A 377 22.49 -31.76 -15.71
CA PHE A 377 22.89 -30.35 -15.65
C PHE A 377 21.69 -29.39 -15.57
N LEU A 378 20.72 -29.51 -16.48
CA LEU A 378 19.55 -28.62 -16.49
C LEU A 378 18.65 -28.82 -15.27
N SER A 379 18.49 -30.06 -14.78
CA SER A 379 17.72 -30.35 -13.58
C SER A 379 18.36 -29.69 -12.36
N TYR A 380 19.69 -29.78 -12.22
CA TYR A 380 20.39 -29.11 -11.13
C TYR A 380 20.25 -27.59 -11.20
N LEU A 381 20.41 -26.99 -12.38
CA LEU A 381 20.26 -25.54 -12.56
C LEU A 381 18.82 -25.06 -12.31
N LEU A 382 17.82 -25.82 -12.77
CA LEU A 382 16.41 -25.48 -12.57
C LEU A 382 16.02 -25.57 -11.08
N MET A 383 16.48 -26.61 -10.39
CA MET A 383 16.36 -26.73 -8.94
C MET A 383 17.01 -25.54 -8.23
N SER A 384 18.24 -25.18 -8.62
CA SER A 384 18.98 -24.07 -8.03
C SER A 384 18.26 -22.73 -8.27
N ALA A 385 17.72 -22.50 -9.46
CA ALA A 385 16.93 -21.32 -9.79
C ALA A 385 15.64 -21.26 -8.96
N ALA A 386 14.93 -22.38 -8.81
CA ALA A 386 13.74 -22.48 -7.98
C ALA A 386 14.05 -22.18 -6.50
N LEU A 387 15.06 -22.83 -5.91
CA LEU A 387 15.48 -22.60 -4.53
C LEU A 387 15.95 -21.15 -4.30
N PHE A 388 16.69 -20.58 -5.25
CA PHE A 388 17.10 -19.18 -5.21
C PHE A 388 15.90 -18.23 -5.19
N THR A 389 14.94 -18.42 -6.10
CA THR A 389 13.72 -17.60 -6.13
C THR A 389 12.83 -17.78 -4.91
N ILE A 390 12.77 -18.98 -4.31
CA ILE A 390 12.08 -19.22 -3.03
C ILE A 390 12.74 -18.41 -1.92
N ALA A 391 14.07 -18.45 -1.81
CA ALA A 391 14.81 -17.71 -0.78
C ALA A 391 14.57 -16.20 -0.87
N LEU A 392 14.47 -15.66 -2.09
CA LEU A 392 14.13 -14.26 -2.31
C LEU A 392 12.66 -13.96 -1.97
N ASN A 393 11.72 -14.76 -2.48
CA ASN A 393 10.29 -14.48 -2.35
C ASN A 393 9.76 -14.71 -0.95
N LEU A 394 10.21 -15.76 -0.25
CA LEU A 394 9.74 -16.10 1.09
C LEU A 394 10.29 -15.17 2.18
N ASN A 395 11.14 -14.21 1.82
CA ASN A 395 11.66 -13.23 2.75
C ASN A 395 10.58 -12.25 3.24
N PRO A 396 10.20 -12.26 4.53
CA PRO A 396 9.14 -11.41 5.05
C PRO A 396 9.53 -9.93 5.20
N LEU A 397 10.81 -9.60 5.09
CA LEU A 397 11.37 -8.28 5.37
C LEU A 397 11.50 -7.40 4.12
N ALA A 398 11.56 -8.06 2.96
CA ALA A 398 11.47 -7.43 1.65
C ALA A 398 10.02 -7.51 1.14
N LYS A 399 9.59 -6.55 0.30
CA LYS A 399 8.20 -6.50 -0.22
C LYS A 399 7.95 -7.53 -1.33
N PHE A 400 8.32 -8.78 -1.08
CA PHE A 400 7.99 -9.95 -1.89
C PHE A 400 6.85 -10.73 -1.22
N ASP A 401 6.54 -11.93 -1.71
CA ASP A 401 5.43 -12.74 -1.23
C ASP A 401 5.47 -13.04 0.26
N GLY A 402 6.66 -13.28 0.84
CA GLY A 402 6.83 -13.52 2.27
C GLY A 402 6.30 -12.36 3.12
N TYR A 403 6.46 -11.12 2.65
CA TYR A 403 5.89 -9.94 3.31
C TYR A 403 4.38 -9.93 3.20
N TYR A 404 3.82 -10.19 2.01
CA TYR A 404 2.37 -10.22 1.83
C TYR A 404 1.73 -11.41 2.56
N LEU A 405 2.43 -12.53 2.69
CA LEU A 405 2.05 -13.69 3.46
C LEU A 405 2.01 -13.34 4.95
N ALA A 406 3.03 -12.64 5.46
CA ALA A 406 3.02 -12.12 6.82
C ALA A 406 1.86 -11.14 7.05
N VAL A 407 1.56 -10.25 6.09
CA VAL A 407 0.38 -9.36 6.13
C VAL A 407 -0.92 -10.16 6.17
N ALA A 408 -1.07 -11.19 5.33
CA ALA A 408 -2.28 -12.00 5.26
C ALA A 408 -2.50 -12.86 6.52
N LEU A 409 -1.41 -13.39 7.10
CA LEU A 409 -1.44 -14.18 8.34
C LEU A 409 -1.74 -13.31 9.57
N THR A 410 -1.11 -12.14 9.66
CA THR A 410 -1.31 -11.22 10.79
C THR A 410 -2.61 -10.40 10.67
N GLY A 411 -3.10 -10.19 9.44
CA GLY A 411 -4.23 -9.30 9.15
C GLY A 411 -3.85 -7.81 9.17
N ILE A 412 -2.58 -7.48 9.39
CA ILE A 412 -2.11 -6.09 9.54
C ILE A 412 -1.71 -5.54 8.17
N ASN A 413 -2.64 -4.81 7.54
CA ASN A 413 -2.35 -4.09 6.30
C ASN A 413 -1.22 -3.07 6.48
N ASN A 414 -0.37 -2.92 5.46
CA ASN A 414 0.76 -1.98 5.47
C ASN A 414 1.75 -2.19 6.64
N LEU A 415 1.98 -3.46 7.02
CA LEU A 415 2.84 -3.88 8.13
C LEU A 415 4.16 -3.09 8.23
N ARG A 416 4.91 -2.94 7.13
CA ARG A 416 6.19 -2.20 7.14
C ARG A 416 6.01 -0.72 7.50
N SER A 417 5.07 -0.04 6.82
CA SER A 417 4.83 1.39 7.04
C SER A 417 4.31 1.67 8.45
N ARG A 418 3.37 0.85 8.93
CA ARG A 418 2.83 0.94 10.29
C ARG A 418 3.90 0.65 11.35
N SER A 419 4.79 -0.31 11.10
CA SER A 419 5.89 -0.62 12.05
C SER A 419 6.87 0.55 12.19
N PHE A 420 7.29 1.16 11.09
CA PHE A 420 8.12 2.36 11.15
C PHE A 420 7.37 3.56 11.74
N GLY A 421 6.08 3.70 11.44
CA GLY A 421 5.20 4.70 12.03
C GLY A 421 5.06 4.55 13.55
N PHE A 422 4.97 3.31 14.05
CA PHE A 422 4.95 2.98 15.47
C PHE A 422 6.20 3.49 16.18
N TYR A 423 7.39 3.15 15.67
CA TYR A 423 8.66 3.66 16.23
C TYR A 423 8.79 5.18 16.10
N LYS A 424 8.37 5.76 14.96
CA LYS A 424 8.36 7.23 14.80
C LYS A 424 7.48 7.89 15.86
N ASN A 425 6.31 7.35 16.15
CA ASN A 425 5.41 7.87 17.18
C ASN A 425 5.99 7.68 18.59
N LEU A 426 6.66 6.55 18.84
CA LEU A 426 7.38 6.29 20.09
C LEU A 426 8.50 7.33 20.32
N PHE A 427 9.35 7.57 19.32
CA PHE A 427 10.42 8.57 19.40
C PHE A 427 9.90 10.01 19.47
N THR A 428 8.76 10.30 18.85
CA THR A 428 8.15 11.64 18.86
C THR A 428 7.12 11.84 19.99
N ARG A 429 6.99 10.87 20.91
CA ARG A 429 6.03 10.85 22.04
C ARG A 429 4.58 11.13 21.61
N LYS A 430 4.19 10.72 20.40
CA LYS A 430 2.81 10.79 19.91
C LYS A 430 2.03 9.57 20.40
N PRO A 431 0.70 9.70 20.61
CA PRO A 431 -0.12 8.57 21.06
C PRO A 431 -0.03 7.41 20.07
N ILE A 432 0.25 6.22 20.59
CA ILE A 432 0.27 4.97 19.85
C ILE A 432 -1.17 4.48 19.75
N GLN A 433 -1.68 4.36 18.52
CA GLN A 433 -3.05 3.90 18.25
C GLN A 433 -3.19 2.37 18.31
N GLU A 434 -2.09 1.66 18.12
CA GLU A 434 -2.04 0.20 18.03
C GLU A 434 -2.01 -0.42 19.43
N THR A 435 -2.87 -1.41 19.69
CA THR A 435 -2.98 -2.04 21.01
C THR A 435 -2.79 -3.56 20.93
N GLY A 436 -2.33 -4.17 22.03
CA GLY A 436 -2.26 -5.63 22.19
C GLY A 436 -1.25 -6.34 21.28
N LYS A 437 -1.71 -7.41 20.61
CA LYS A 437 -0.87 -8.30 19.78
C LYS A 437 -0.31 -7.59 18.54
N ASP A 438 -1.07 -6.68 17.95
CA ASP A 438 -0.67 -5.95 16.75
C ASP A 438 0.53 -5.04 17.05
N ALA A 439 0.55 -4.39 18.21
CA ALA A 439 1.68 -3.58 18.65
C ALA A 439 2.96 -4.40 18.82
N LEU A 440 2.87 -5.63 19.34
CA LEU A 440 4.02 -6.53 19.49
C LEU A 440 4.57 -6.99 18.14
N ILE A 441 3.69 -7.36 17.20
CA ILE A 441 4.10 -7.74 15.84
C ILE A 441 4.81 -6.56 15.14
N LEU A 442 4.23 -5.36 15.23
CA LEU A 442 4.81 -4.14 14.66
C LEU A 442 6.16 -3.78 15.29
N ALA A 443 6.28 -3.95 16.61
CA ALA A 443 7.52 -3.70 17.36
C ALA A 443 8.63 -4.67 16.95
N ILE A 444 8.33 -5.95 16.71
CA ILE A 444 9.34 -6.94 16.29
C ILE A 444 9.74 -6.75 14.83
N TYR A 445 8.78 -6.44 13.96
CA TYR A 445 9.00 -6.38 12.51
C TYR A 445 10.00 -5.28 12.10
N ALA A 446 9.89 -4.07 12.67
CA ALA A 446 10.72 -2.94 12.24
C ALA A 446 12.23 -3.14 12.48
N PRO A 447 12.69 -3.55 13.70
CA PRO A 447 14.10 -3.86 13.96
C PRO A 447 14.60 -4.98 13.06
N LEU A 448 13.82 -6.05 12.88
CA LEU A 448 14.21 -7.17 12.04
C LEU A 448 14.39 -6.73 10.58
N SER A 449 13.49 -5.89 10.07
CA SER A 449 13.58 -5.30 8.73
C SER A 449 14.81 -4.40 8.58
N LEU A 450 15.15 -3.60 9.60
CA LEU A 450 16.35 -2.77 9.59
C LEU A 450 17.64 -3.60 9.58
N VAL A 451 17.71 -4.64 10.41
CA VAL A 451 18.84 -5.56 10.45
C VAL A 451 19.04 -6.22 9.08
N TYR A 452 17.96 -6.70 8.47
CA TYR A 452 18.02 -7.27 7.12
C TYR A 452 18.47 -6.27 6.06
N ILE A 453 17.95 -5.04 6.07
CA ILE A 453 18.38 -3.98 5.17
C ILE A 453 19.87 -3.71 5.36
N TYR A 454 20.34 -3.58 6.60
CA TYR A 454 21.75 -3.36 6.90
C TYR A 454 22.63 -4.51 6.37
N PHE A 455 22.23 -5.77 6.59
CA PHE A 455 22.98 -6.92 6.09
C PHE A 455 23.02 -6.97 4.56
N VAL A 456 21.90 -6.79 3.87
CA VAL A 456 21.86 -6.88 2.41
C VAL A 456 22.59 -5.72 1.75
N PHE A 457 22.30 -4.48 2.16
CA PHE A 457 22.98 -3.32 1.59
C PHE A 457 24.44 -3.27 2.01
N GLY A 458 24.79 -3.70 3.23
CA GLY A 458 26.17 -3.84 3.67
C GLY A 458 26.93 -4.87 2.85
N PHE A 459 26.36 -6.06 2.64
CA PHE A 459 26.95 -7.10 1.79
C PHE A 459 27.12 -6.61 0.34
N LEU A 460 26.08 -6.02 -0.26
CA LEU A 460 26.15 -5.48 -1.62
C LEU A 460 27.20 -4.36 -1.71
N PHE A 461 27.27 -3.48 -0.72
CA PHE A 461 28.26 -2.41 -0.67
C PHE A 461 29.68 -2.96 -0.63
N VAL A 462 29.96 -3.96 0.23
CA VAL A 462 31.27 -4.63 0.27
C VAL A 462 31.59 -5.29 -1.07
N ARG A 463 30.65 -6.00 -1.68
CA ARG A 463 30.87 -6.65 -3.00
C ARG A 463 31.12 -5.65 -4.12
N ILE A 464 30.38 -4.55 -4.14
CA ILE A 464 30.58 -3.48 -5.12
C ILE A 464 31.93 -2.79 -4.87
N ALA A 465 32.30 -2.55 -3.61
CA ALA A 465 33.58 -1.98 -3.25
C ALA A 465 34.72 -2.91 -3.68
N ASP A 466 34.68 -4.19 -3.34
CA ASP A 466 35.66 -5.20 -3.75
C ASP A 466 35.80 -5.27 -5.28
N TRP A 467 34.67 -5.34 -5.99
CA TRP A 467 34.65 -5.33 -7.45
C TRP A 467 35.25 -4.04 -8.01
N SER A 468 34.92 -2.89 -7.42
CA SER A 468 35.45 -1.58 -7.85
C SER A 468 36.95 -1.47 -7.60
N PHE A 469 37.44 -1.91 -6.44
CA PHE A 469 38.87 -1.93 -6.11
C PHE A 469 39.65 -2.89 -7.01
N THR A 470 39.05 -4.03 -7.37
CA THR A 470 39.66 -5.00 -8.30
C THR A 470 39.70 -4.46 -9.74
N ASN A 471 38.71 -3.68 -10.14
CA ASN A 471 38.55 -3.17 -11.51
C ASN A 471 38.87 -1.68 -11.66
N ILE A 472 39.65 -1.08 -10.75
CA ILE A 472 40.05 0.35 -10.82
C ILE A 472 40.59 0.74 -12.20
N PRO A 473 41.49 -0.04 -12.85
CA PRO A 473 42.03 0.36 -14.14
C PRO A 473 40.93 0.49 -15.20
N ILE A 474 40.00 -0.47 -15.26
CA ILE A 474 38.90 -0.48 -16.22
C ILE A 474 37.93 0.67 -15.93
N LEU A 475 37.55 0.87 -14.66
CA LEU A 475 36.68 1.98 -14.26
C LEU A 475 37.31 3.35 -14.56
N SER A 476 38.60 3.50 -14.29
CA SER A 476 39.34 4.72 -14.59
C SER A 476 39.39 5.01 -16.09
N LEU A 477 39.61 3.99 -16.91
CA LEU A 477 39.58 4.09 -18.38
C LEU A 477 38.18 4.42 -18.90
N MET A 478 37.13 3.80 -18.35
CA MET A 478 35.74 4.13 -18.72
C MET A 478 35.36 5.56 -18.34
N LEU A 479 35.73 6.01 -17.13
CA LEU A 479 35.49 7.38 -16.69
C LEU A 479 36.27 8.40 -17.55
N LEU A 480 37.52 8.09 -17.91
CA LEU A 480 38.31 8.90 -18.84
C LEU A 480 37.67 8.96 -20.23
N LEU A 481 37.14 7.84 -20.74
CA LEU A 481 36.40 7.80 -22.00
C LEU A 481 35.13 8.64 -21.94
N ILE A 482 34.32 8.51 -20.88
CA ILE A 482 33.11 9.32 -20.70
C ILE A 482 33.46 10.81 -20.60
N TRP A 483 34.52 11.16 -19.87
CA TRP A 483 35.02 12.52 -19.77
C TRP A 483 35.50 13.06 -21.12
N ALA A 484 36.26 12.26 -21.88
CA ALA A 484 36.72 12.62 -23.21
C ALA A 484 35.53 12.81 -24.17
N ILE A 485 34.55 11.90 -24.17
CA ILE A 485 33.33 12.03 -24.96
C ILE A 485 32.58 13.30 -24.58
N TYR A 486 32.40 13.59 -23.28
CA TYR A 486 31.72 14.81 -22.84
C TYR A 486 32.46 16.10 -23.22
N TYR A 487 33.79 16.11 -23.13
CA TYR A 487 34.61 17.29 -23.41
C TYR A 487 34.78 17.54 -24.91
N PHE A 488 34.88 16.48 -25.72
CA PHE A 488 35.08 16.58 -27.16
C PHE A 488 33.80 16.46 -27.99
N LEU A 489 32.65 16.06 -27.41
CA LEU A 489 31.38 16.21 -28.13
C LEU A 489 31.07 17.70 -28.27
N PRO A 490 30.81 18.19 -29.50
CA PRO A 490 30.28 19.53 -29.68
C PRO A 490 28.97 19.67 -28.91
N GLN A 491 28.85 20.70 -28.07
CA GLN A 491 27.55 21.12 -27.59
C GLN A 491 26.87 21.81 -28.77
N ASP A 492 25.88 21.15 -29.38
CA ASP A 492 25.02 21.75 -30.39
C ASP A 492 24.37 23.00 -29.76
N ASN A 493 24.79 24.17 -30.24
CA ASN A 493 24.17 25.48 -29.94
C ASN A 493 22.85 25.65 -30.69
#